data_AF-A0A6P8ZCD2-F1
#
_entry.id   AF-A0A6P8ZCD2-F1
#
_cell.length_a   1.000
_cell.length_b   1.000
_cell.length_c   1.000
_cell.angle_alpha   90.00
_cell.angle_beta   90.00
_cell.angle_gamma   90.00
#
_symmetry.space_group_name_H-M   'P 1'
#
loop_
_entity.id
_entity.type
_entity.pdbx_description
1 polymer ?
#
loop_
_entity_poly.entity_id
_entity_poly.type
_entity_poly.pdbx_seq_one_letter_code
_entity_poly.pdbx_strand_id
1 'polypeptide(L)'
;MKLYTFVLYVAVAAVSQVLAAKFQIRNHDDAVAAHEECREDFYVPDDIYEKFLNYEFPEHRRTKCYVKCFLEKMGLFTDRNGFNEKAIIAQFTSNNFKDLEPVRHGLEKCIDHNEAESDTCTWANRVFSCWLPINRHVVRKIYTRADLTADAQILEKCLHDLSSPERINTDLKKLERYGEWTSEEVPCLMHCLASAKGWFDAEANKWHKQRLADELGADIYNYCHYELHRKSRNGCSYAYRGLRCLKQAELHAGTSIATLLRCTSKLNATNVELLQYSKLKPRESIPCLFQCFADALHFYDDAGNWQLQNWQQAFGPSRQDQQTDYNGCRLSQEQRNQAANKCAWMYDEYLCWEQHNGNLRMETSTSTTTTTTAKPN
;
A
#
# COMPACT_ATOMS: atom_id res chain seq x y z
N MET A 1 41.31 -13.79 -50.04
CA MET A 1 39.89 -13.41 -49.82
C MET A 1 39.24 -14.08 -48.59
N LYS A 2 39.99 -14.54 -47.57
CA LYS A 2 39.40 -15.16 -46.36
C LYS A 2 39.69 -14.42 -45.04
N LEU A 3 40.49 -13.36 -45.07
CA LEU A 3 40.83 -12.56 -43.87
C LEU A 3 39.91 -11.33 -43.72
N TYR A 4 39.53 -10.68 -44.83
CA TYR A 4 38.66 -9.50 -44.82
C TYR A 4 37.21 -9.81 -44.43
N THR A 5 36.70 -11.00 -44.74
CA THR A 5 35.36 -11.45 -44.35
C THR A 5 35.25 -11.72 -42.85
N PHE A 6 36.34 -12.10 -42.18
CA PHE A 6 36.33 -12.34 -40.73
C PHE A 6 36.35 -11.02 -39.94
N VAL A 7 37.10 -10.02 -40.41
CA VAL A 7 37.15 -8.68 -39.77
C VAL A 7 35.79 -7.97 -39.88
N LEU A 8 35.07 -8.13 -41.00
CA LEU A 8 33.73 -7.56 -41.16
C LEU A 8 32.67 -8.23 -40.25
N TYR A 9 32.79 -9.54 -40.01
CA TYR A 9 31.89 -10.23 -39.08
C TYR A 9 32.15 -9.88 -37.61
N VAL A 10 33.42 -9.67 -37.22
CA VAL A 10 33.77 -9.22 -35.86
C VAL A 10 33.37 -7.76 -35.64
N ALA A 11 33.45 -6.90 -36.67
CA ALA A 11 33.00 -5.51 -36.57
C ALA A 11 31.47 -5.35 -36.50
N VAL A 12 30.70 -6.22 -37.17
CA VAL A 12 29.22 -6.20 -37.09
C VAL A 12 28.69 -6.88 -35.82
N ALA A 13 29.44 -7.83 -35.25
CA ALA A 13 29.10 -8.45 -33.96
C ALA A 13 29.33 -7.52 -32.74
N ALA A 14 30.13 -6.46 -32.89
CA ALA A 14 30.40 -5.50 -31.81
C ALA A 14 29.36 -4.36 -31.70
N VAL A 15 28.37 -4.26 -32.61
CA VAL A 15 27.37 -3.17 -32.61
C VAL A 15 26.00 -3.59 -32.07
N SER A 16 25.82 -4.85 -31.67
CA SER A 16 24.50 -5.39 -31.32
C SER A 16 24.39 -5.85 -29.88
N GLN A 17 24.58 -4.95 -28.90
CA GLN A 17 24.11 -5.15 -27.52
C GLN A 17 24.11 -3.85 -26.68
N VAL A 18 23.52 -2.77 -27.19
CA VAL A 18 22.95 -1.74 -26.30
C VAL A 18 21.49 -2.10 -26.09
N LEU A 19 21.25 -3.15 -25.32
CA LEU A 19 19.97 -3.30 -24.66
C LEU A 19 19.93 -2.20 -23.61
N ALA A 20 19.02 -1.23 -23.75
CA ALA A 20 18.70 -0.31 -22.67
C ALA A 20 18.36 -1.16 -21.44
N ALA A 21 19.27 -1.21 -20.46
CA ALA A 21 19.04 -1.95 -19.24
C ALA A 21 17.74 -1.45 -18.63
N LYS A 22 16.77 -2.36 -18.43
CA LYS A 22 15.53 -2.01 -17.74
C LYS A 22 15.89 -1.48 -16.35
N PHE A 23 15.32 -0.36 -15.96
CA PHE A 23 15.54 0.23 -14.65
C PHE A 23 15.28 -0.81 -13.54
N GLN A 24 16.23 -0.94 -12.62
CA GLN A 24 16.14 -1.82 -11.47
C GLN A 24 15.80 -0.98 -10.24
N ILE A 25 14.75 -1.38 -9.51
CA ILE A 25 14.39 -0.76 -8.24
C ILE A 25 15.55 -0.95 -7.26
N ARG A 26 16.00 0.16 -6.66
CA ARG A 26 17.03 0.22 -5.64
C ARG A 26 16.41 0.22 -4.25
N ASN A 27 17.03 -0.46 -3.30
CA ASN A 27 16.54 -0.56 -1.93
C ASN A 27 17.43 0.25 -0.96
N HIS A 28 17.23 0.06 0.34
CA HIS A 28 18.05 0.72 1.37
C HIS A 28 19.54 0.36 1.27
N ASP A 29 19.88 -0.91 1.03
CA ASP A 29 21.29 -1.33 0.98
C ASP A 29 21.99 -0.72 -0.25
N ASP A 30 21.30 -0.63 -1.39
CA ASP A 30 21.79 0.11 -2.57
C ASP A 30 22.04 1.59 -2.22
N ALA A 31 21.14 2.22 -1.47
CA ALA A 31 21.27 3.62 -1.07
C ALA A 31 22.42 3.85 -0.09
N VAL A 32 22.65 2.94 0.85
CA VAL A 32 23.81 2.98 1.76
C VAL A 32 25.11 2.90 0.98
N ALA A 33 25.23 1.91 0.07
CA ALA A 33 26.41 1.77 -0.78
C ALA A 33 26.63 3.04 -1.62
N ALA A 34 25.58 3.60 -2.22
CA ALA A 34 25.67 4.85 -2.98
C ALA A 34 26.11 6.03 -2.11
N HIS A 35 25.58 6.16 -0.88
CA HIS A 35 25.98 7.22 0.03
C HIS A 35 27.47 7.13 0.40
N GLU A 36 27.97 5.92 0.69
CA GLU A 36 29.37 5.66 1.05
C GLU A 36 30.30 5.95 -0.13
N GLU A 37 30.04 5.37 -1.30
CA GLU A 37 30.85 5.58 -2.51
C GLU A 37 30.91 7.07 -2.90
N CYS A 38 29.77 7.75 -2.92
CA CYS A 38 29.73 9.18 -3.25
C CYS A 38 30.38 10.06 -2.16
N ARG A 39 30.40 9.63 -0.90
CA ARG A 39 31.12 10.34 0.16
C ARG A 39 32.62 10.26 -0.10
N GLU A 40 33.12 9.08 -0.44
CA GLU A 40 34.53 8.85 -0.75
C GLU A 40 34.97 9.65 -1.99
N ASP A 41 34.23 9.53 -3.09
CA ASP A 41 34.54 10.19 -4.37
C ASP A 41 34.61 11.73 -4.25
N PHE A 42 33.75 12.32 -3.42
CA PHE A 42 33.67 13.77 -3.23
C PHE A 42 34.30 14.25 -1.91
N TYR A 43 34.93 13.35 -1.15
CA TYR A 43 35.55 13.61 0.14
C TYR A 43 34.62 14.37 1.11
N VAL A 44 33.36 13.96 1.25
CA VAL A 44 32.39 14.71 2.07
C VAL A 44 32.73 14.61 3.57
N PRO A 45 32.85 15.75 4.29
CA PRO A 45 33.09 15.76 5.73
C PRO A 45 31.95 15.14 6.54
N ASP A 46 32.29 14.52 7.67
CA ASP A 46 31.37 13.74 8.51
C ASP A 46 30.16 14.58 9.00
N ASP A 47 30.39 15.83 9.40
CA ASP A 47 29.37 16.74 9.92
C ASP A 47 28.27 17.07 8.88
N ILE A 48 28.62 17.07 7.59
CA ILE A 48 27.67 17.25 6.49
C ILE A 48 27.10 15.90 6.05
N TYR A 49 27.92 14.84 6.05
CA TYR A 49 27.51 13.51 5.63
C TYR A 49 26.37 12.94 6.47
N GLU A 50 26.39 13.15 7.79
CA GLU A 50 25.30 12.73 8.71
C GLU A 50 23.93 13.31 8.32
N LYS A 51 23.91 14.51 7.73
CA LYS A 51 22.67 15.13 7.21
C LYS A 51 22.21 14.45 5.92
N PHE A 52 23.15 14.08 5.05
CA PHE A 52 22.84 13.39 3.79
C PHE A 52 22.17 12.03 4.03
N LEU A 53 22.61 11.28 5.05
CA LEU A 53 21.99 10.01 5.46
C LEU A 53 20.52 10.16 5.89
N ASN A 54 20.14 11.37 6.31
CA ASN A 54 18.78 11.73 6.66
C ASN A 54 17.99 12.37 5.51
N TYR A 55 18.55 12.37 4.30
CA TYR A 55 18.00 13.04 3.12
C TYR A 55 17.79 14.53 3.38
N GLU A 56 18.81 15.16 3.97
CA GLU A 56 18.92 16.61 4.13
C GLU A 56 20.21 17.08 3.47
N PHE A 57 20.09 17.86 2.39
CA PHE A 57 21.23 18.28 1.57
C PHE A 57 21.45 19.79 1.70
N PRO A 58 22.11 20.27 2.77
CA PRO A 58 22.38 21.69 2.95
C PRO A 58 23.33 22.23 1.88
N GLU A 59 23.27 23.55 1.68
CA GLU A 59 24.23 24.27 0.84
C GLU A 59 25.65 24.08 1.36
N HIS A 60 26.48 23.43 0.55
CA HIS A 60 27.89 23.21 0.81
C HIS A 60 28.61 22.93 -0.51
N ARG A 61 29.90 23.31 -0.60
CA ARG A 61 30.69 23.20 -1.85
C ARG A 61 30.76 21.80 -2.45
N ARG A 62 30.53 20.75 -1.65
CA ARG A 62 30.54 19.34 -2.06
C ARG A 62 29.15 18.75 -2.33
N THR A 63 28.07 19.42 -1.90
CA THR A 63 26.70 18.87 -1.97
C THR A 63 26.25 18.61 -3.40
N LYS A 64 26.51 19.55 -4.32
CA LYS A 64 25.97 19.47 -5.68
C LYS A 64 26.42 18.21 -6.43
N CYS A 65 27.72 17.96 -6.46
CA CYS A 65 28.25 16.80 -7.16
C CYS A 65 28.03 15.50 -6.37
N TYR A 66 27.95 15.56 -5.04
CA TYR A 66 27.49 14.43 -4.24
C TYR A 66 26.07 14.00 -4.63
N VAL A 67 25.14 14.95 -4.73
CA VAL A 67 23.73 14.68 -5.11
C VAL A 67 23.66 14.07 -6.52
N LYS A 68 24.40 14.63 -7.48
CA LYS A 68 24.53 14.03 -8.82
C LYS A 68 24.98 12.57 -8.74
N CYS A 69 26.08 12.30 -8.03
CA CYS A 69 26.62 10.96 -7.87
C CYS A 69 25.59 10.00 -7.30
N PHE A 70 24.92 10.41 -6.21
CA PHE A 70 23.88 9.59 -5.59
C PHE A 70 22.77 9.27 -6.59
N LEU A 71 22.24 10.26 -7.31
CA LEU A 71 21.18 10.06 -8.30
C LEU A 71 21.60 9.13 -9.46
N GLU A 72 22.87 9.19 -9.88
CA GLU A 72 23.42 8.29 -10.90
C GLU A 72 23.54 6.85 -10.40
N LYS A 73 24.05 6.64 -9.18
CA LYS A 73 24.13 5.32 -8.55
C LYS A 73 22.74 4.71 -8.36
N MET A 74 21.75 5.55 -8.02
CA MET A 74 20.36 5.11 -7.91
C MET A 74 19.67 4.93 -9.27
N GLY A 75 20.32 5.26 -10.39
CA GLY A 75 19.77 5.12 -11.75
C GLY A 75 18.66 6.12 -12.09
N LEU A 76 18.57 7.22 -11.33
CA LEU A 76 17.54 8.25 -11.47
C LEU A 76 17.98 9.41 -12.37
N PHE A 77 19.30 9.57 -12.56
CA PHE A 77 19.89 10.63 -13.38
C PHE A 77 21.06 10.09 -14.20
N THR A 78 21.35 10.71 -15.34
CA THR A 78 22.61 10.52 -16.08
C THR A 78 23.05 11.83 -16.71
N ASP A 79 24.36 12.05 -16.86
CA ASP A 79 24.90 13.23 -17.56
C ASP A 79 24.34 13.43 -18.98
N ARG A 80 24.01 12.34 -19.69
CA ARG A 80 23.56 12.40 -21.09
C ARG A 80 22.08 12.72 -21.24
N ASN A 81 21.23 12.11 -20.40
CA ASN A 81 19.78 12.14 -20.57
C ASN A 81 19.06 12.92 -19.47
N GLY A 82 19.77 13.39 -18.45
CA GLY A 82 19.16 14.01 -17.28
C GLY A 82 18.41 13.02 -16.40
N PHE A 83 17.36 13.52 -15.75
CA PHE A 83 16.48 12.73 -14.90
C PHE A 83 15.62 11.75 -15.69
N ASN A 84 15.52 10.53 -15.21
CA ASN A 84 14.64 9.51 -15.75
C ASN A 84 13.33 9.49 -14.96
N GLU A 85 12.34 10.28 -15.38
CA GLU A 85 11.05 10.41 -14.70
C GLU A 85 10.34 9.05 -14.50
N LYS A 86 10.43 8.16 -15.49
CA LYS A 86 9.85 6.81 -15.40
C LYS A 86 10.54 5.97 -14.32
N ALA A 87 11.86 6.09 -14.20
CA ALA A 87 12.61 5.44 -13.13
C ALA A 87 12.25 6.02 -11.77
N ILE A 88 12.11 7.34 -11.63
CA ILE A 88 11.71 7.99 -10.38
C ILE A 88 10.32 7.50 -9.94
N ILE A 89 9.34 7.50 -10.84
CA ILE A 89 8.00 6.97 -10.56
C ILE A 89 8.10 5.50 -10.16
N ALA A 90 8.74 4.66 -10.96
CA ALA A 90 8.88 3.23 -10.65
C ALA A 90 9.55 3.00 -9.28
N GLN A 91 10.64 3.73 -8.99
CA GLN A 91 11.42 3.63 -7.77
C GLN A 91 10.62 3.95 -6.51
N PHE A 92 9.84 5.03 -6.55
CA PHE A 92 9.18 5.57 -5.37
C PHE A 92 7.74 5.12 -5.21
N THR A 93 7.17 4.40 -6.18
CA THR A 93 5.78 3.91 -6.13
C THR A 93 5.66 2.39 -6.25
N SER A 94 6.76 1.64 -6.37
CA SER A 94 6.73 0.19 -6.60
C SER A 94 5.99 -0.58 -5.51
N ASN A 95 6.08 -0.10 -4.26
CA ASN A 95 5.58 -0.81 -3.08
C ASN A 95 4.27 -0.21 -2.55
N ASN A 96 3.89 0.99 -2.99
CA ASN A 96 2.74 1.71 -2.47
C ASN A 96 2.22 2.72 -3.52
N PHE A 97 1.08 2.42 -4.11
CA PHE A 97 0.48 3.25 -5.15
C PHE A 97 0.04 4.63 -4.64
N LYS A 98 -0.16 4.81 -3.32
CA LYS A 98 -0.50 6.12 -2.73
C LYS A 98 0.60 7.14 -2.89
N ASP A 99 1.85 6.68 -3.04
CA ASP A 99 3.00 7.55 -3.23
C ASP A 99 3.06 8.09 -4.68
N LEU A 100 2.21 7.60 -5.59
CA LEU A 100 2.21 8.02 -7.00
C LEU A 100 1.87 9.49 -7.19
N GLU A 101 0.76 9.95 -6.60
CA GLU A 101 0.33 11.34 -6.75
C GLU A 101 1.34 12.36 -6.17
N PRO A 102 1.87 12.21 -4.95
CA PRO A 102 2.89 13.14 -4.44
C PRO A 102 4.19 13.10 -5.26
N VAL A 103 4.62 11.92 -5.72
CA VAL A 103 5.82 11.76 -6.57
C VAL A 103 5.62 12.48 -7.91
N ARG A 104 4.48 12.27 -8.56
CA ARG A 104 4.13 12.94 -9.82
C ARG A 104 4.02 14.45 -9.64
N HIS A 105 3.34 14.91 -8.60
CA HIS A 105 3.20 16.33 -8.30
C HIS A 105 4.57 17.00 -8.09
N GLY A 106 5.48 16.35 -7.36
CA GLY A 106 6.84 16.84 -7.18
C GLY A 106 7.60 16.93 -8.51
N LEU A 107 7.47 15.92 -9.37
CA LEU A 107 8.10 15.93 -10.70
C LEU A 107 7.55 17.07 -11.56
N GLU A 108 6.23 17.17 -11.70
CA GLU A 108 5.56 18.23 -12.47
C GLU A 108 5.98 19.64 -12.01
N LYS A 109 6.28 19.82 -10.72
CA LYS A 109 6.67 21.11 -10.16
C LYS A 109 8.17 21.44 -10.29
N CYS A 110 9.04 20.44 -10.24
CA CYS A 110 10.47 20.64 -10.02
C CYS A 110 11.37 20.13 -11.14
N ILE A 111 10.87 19.25 -12.02
CA ILE A 111 11.66 18.69 -13.11
C ILE A 111 11.99 19.79 -14.13
N ASP A 112 13.23 19.81 -14.58
CA ASP A 112 13.72 20.72 -15.61
C ASP A 112 14.70 19.97 -16.51
N HIS A 113 14.75 20.32 -17.81
CA HIS A 113 15.60 19.66 -18.81
C HIS A 113 16.91 20.43 -19.05
N ASN A 114 17.44 21.07 -18.00
CA ASN A 114 18.61 21.93 -18.00
C ASN A 114 18.48 23.19 -18.86
N GLU A 115 17.32 23.84 -18.83
CA GLU A 115 17.03 25.09 -19.56
C GLU A 115 17.97 26.24 -19.15
N ALA A 116 18.57 26.16 -17.96
CA ALA A 116 19.55 27.11 -17.46
C ALA A 116 21.00 26.84 -17.93
N GLU A 117 21.22 25.79 -18.72
CA GLU A 117 22.54 25.37 -19.26
C GLU A 117 23.64 25.28 -18.19
N SER A 118 23.26 24.91 -16.97
CA SER A 118 24.19 24.78 -15.84
C SER A 118 25.03 23.51 -15.94
N ASP A 119 26.15 23.47 -15.22
CA ASP A 119 26.92 22.25 -15.05
C ASP A 119 26.05 21.13 -14.45
N THR A 120 26.37 19.87 -14.76
CA THR A 120 25.48 18.74 -14.45
C THR A 120 25.31 18.52 -12.94
N CYS A 121 26.31 18.87 -12.11
CA CYS A 121 26.14 18.84 -10.66
C CYS A 121 25.14 19.89 -10.18
N THR A 122 25.24 21.12 -10.68
CA THR A 122 24.29 22.20 -10.36
C THR A 122 22.89 21.86 -10.84
N TRP A 123 22.75 21.32 -12.04
CA TRP A 123 21.45 20.89 -12.58
C TRP A 123 20.81 19.79 -11.71
N ALA A 124 21.53 18.69 -11.48
CA ALA A 124 21.03 17.57 -10.68
C ALA A 124 20.63 18.03 -9.27
N ASN A 125 21.47 18.86 -8.62
CA ASN A 125 21.16 19.39 -7.31
C ASN A 125 19.96 20.34 -7.31
N ARG A 126 19.82 21.23 -8.29
CA ARG A 126 18.70 22.18 -8.35
C ARG A 126 17.35 21.45 -8.39
N VAL A 127 17.21 20.49 -9.30
CA VAL A 127 15.98 19.69 -9.43
C VAL A 127 15.74 18.88 -8.16
N PHE A 128 16.75 18.19 -7.65
CA PHE A 128 16.58 17.33 -6.48
C PHE A 128 16.33 18.12 -5.19
N SER A 129 16.97 19.26 -4.99
CA SER A 129 16.70 20.16 -3.85
C SER A 129 15.31 20.78 -3.89
N CYS A 130 14.70 20.94 -5.08
CA CYS A 130 13.29 21.30 -5.22
C CYS A 130 12.36 20.10 -4.91
N TRP A 131 12.65 18.94 -5.49
CA TRP A 131 11.78 17.77 -5.45
C TRP A 131 11.77 17.07 -4.08
N LEU A 132 12.95 16.93 -3.46
CA LEU A 132 13.12 16.13 -2.26
C LEU A 132 12.29 16.63 -1.08
N PRO A 133 12.21 17.94 -0.74
CA PRO A 133 11.37 18.40 0.37
C PRO A 133 9.89 18.03 0.22
N ILE A 134 9.37 17.95 -1.01
CA ILE A 134 7.99 17.55 -1.30
C ILE A 134 7.80 16.04 -1.03
N ASN A 135 8.79 15.23 -1.40
CA ASN A 135 8.72 13.76 -1.40
C ASN A 135 9.60 13.08 -0.34
N ARG A 136 10.15 13.84 0.61
CA ARG A 136 11.14 13.34 1.58
C ARG A 136 10.61 12.16 2.38
N HIS A 137 9.34 12.18 2.74
CA HIS A 137 8.67 11.09 3.44
C HIS A 137 8.71 9.77 2.64
N VAL A 138 8.43 9.83 1.33
CA VAL A 138 8.50 8.67 0.42
C VAL A 138 9.94 8.17 0.28
N VAL A 139 10.90 9.09 0.09
CA VAL A 139 12.32 8.75 -0.05
C VAL A 139 12.84 8.06 1.22
N ARG A 140 12.53 8.61 2.39
CA ARG A 140 12.93 8.02 3.68
C ARG A 140 12.31 6.65 3.88
N LYS A 141 11.04 6.45 3.53
CA LYS A 141 10.34 5.16 3.62
C LYS A 141 11.06 4.05 2.84
N ILE A 142 11.68 4.39 1.71
CA ILE A 142 12.32 3.41 0.82
C ILE A 142 13.81 3.24 1.13
N TYR A 143 14.50 4.33 1.44
CA TYR A 143 15.95 4.32 1.54
C TYR A 143 16.53 4.53 2.94
N THR A 144 15.73 4.81 3.98
CA THR A 144 16.23 4.84 5.36
C THR A 144 15.79 3.59 6.13
N ARG A 145 16.72 3.04 6.93
CA ARG A 145 16.39 2.11 8.02
C ARG A 145 15.92 2.81 9.29
N ALA A 146 15.85 4.14 9.33
CA ALA A 146 15.53 4.88 10.55
C ALA A 146 14.18 4.47 11.17
N ASP A 147 13.18 4.19 10.33
CA ASP A 147 11.88 3.63 10.77
C ASP A 147 12.05 2.23 11.37
N LEU A 148 12.91 1.39 10.76
CA LEU A 148 13.23 0.04 11.25
C LEU A 148 14.04 0.07 12.56
N THR A 149 14.95 1.03 12.73
CA THR A 149 15.74 1.17 13.97
C THR A 149 14.87 1.66 15.13
N ALA A 150 13.98 2.63 14.89
CA ALA A 150 13.00 3.07 15.89
C ALA A 150 12.04 1.93 16.27
N ASP A 151 11.55 1.18 15.28
CA ASP A 151 10.66 0.04 15.51
C ASP A 151 11.35 -1.11 16.23
N ALA A 152 12.62 -1.39 15.91
CA ALA A 152 13.42 -2.38 16.62
C ALA A 152 13.64 -1.97 18.08
N GLN A 153 13.93 -0.69 18.35
CA GLN A 153 14.08 -0.17 19.72
C GLN A 153 12.77 -0.26 20.51
N ILE A 154 11.64 0.06 19.88
CA ILE A 154 10.31 -0.10 20.50
C ILE A 154 10.04 -1.58 20.81
N LEU A 155 10.34 -2.48 19.89
CA LEU A 155 10.16 -3.91 20.08
C LEU A 155 11.04 -4.46 21.20
N GLU A 156 12.33 -4.12 21.18
CA GLU A 156 13.28 -4.51 22.21
C GLU A 156 12.82 -4.04 23.59
N LYS A 157 12.43 -2.77 23.72
CA LYS A 157 11.91 -2.20 24.97
C LYS A 157 10.66 -2.96 25.44
N CYS A 158 9.67 -3.14 24.57
CA CYS A 158 8.44 -3.84 24.93
C CYS A 158 8.67 -5.31 25.33
N LEU A 159 9.59 -6.01 24.65
CA LEU A 159 9.96 -7.37 25.02
C LEU A 159 10.71 -7.42 26.35
N HIS A 160 11.60 -6.48 26.61
CA HIS A 160 12.29 -6.40 27.89
C HIS A 160 11.31 -6.13 29.06
N ASP A 161 10.29 -5.31 28.83
CA ASP A 161 9.29 -4.98 29.85
C ASP A 161 8.28 -6.13 30.11
N LEU A 162 8.04 -6.99 29.12
CA LEU A 162 6.98 -8.02 29.17
C LEU A 162 7.50 -9.46 29.33
N SER A 163 8.75 -9.74 28.93
CA SER A 163 9.37 -11.06 29.00
C SER A 163 10.45 -11.11 30.09
N SER A 164 10.86 -12.33 30.47
CA SER A 164 12.04 -12.53 31.33
C SER A 164 13.31 -12.74 30.48
N PRO A 165 14.52 -12.46 31.01
CA PRO A 165 15.77 -12.66 30.27
C PRO A 165 15.92 -14.06 29.66
N GLU A 166 15.43 -15.09 30.34
CA GLU A 166 15.49 -16.49 29.89
C GLU A 166 14.51 -16.78 28.74
N ARG A 167 13.45 -15.97 28.62
CA ARG A 167 12.36 -16.17 27.67
C ARG A 167 12.46 -15.30 26.42
N ILE A 168 13.19 -14.18 26.45
CA ILE A 168 13.30 -13.22 25.35
C ILE A 168 13.61 -13.91 24.01
N ASN A 169 14.61 -14.79 23.97
CA ASN A 169 14.97 -15.51 22.74
C ASN A 169 13.85 -16.42 22.21
N THR A 170 13.08 -17.03 23.12
CA THR A 170 11.95 -17.88 22.75
C THR A 170 10.76 -17.05 22.28
N ASP A 171 10.47 -15.95 22.96
CA ASP A 171 9.37 -15.04 22.61
C ASP A 171 9.66 -14.33 21.28
N LEU A 172 10.91 -13.95 20.99
CA LEU A 172 11.35 -13.46 19.67
C LEU A 172 11.05 -14.46 18.54
N LYS A 173 11.39 -15.75 18.72
CA LYS A 173 11.10 -16.79 17.73
C LYS A 173 9.61 -16.95 17.45
N LYS A 174 8.74 -16.72 18.44
CA LYS A 174 7.29 -16.77 18.20
C LYS A 174 6.84 -15.66 17.25
N LEU A 175 7.48 -14.49 17.30
CA LEU A 175 7.12 -13.33 16.47
C LEU A 175 7.41 -13.57 14.99
N GLU A 176 8.37 -14.44 14.65
CA GLU A 176 8.65 -14.84 13.27
C GLU A 176 7.40 -15.39 12.55
N ARG A 177 6.49 -16.04 13.31
CA ARG A 177 5.22 -16.58 12.81
C ARG A 177 4.00 -15.79 13.28
N TYR A 178 4.15 -14.51 13.62
CA TYR A 178 3.06 -13.64 14.09
C TYR A 178 1.82 -13.67 13.18
N GLY A 179 2.02 -13.75 11.86
CA GLY A 179 0.92 -13.82 10.88
C GLY A 179 0.01 -15.05 11.04
N GLU A 180 0.50 -16.11 11.69
CA GLU A 180 -0.21 -17.37 11.91
C GLU A 180 -0.94 -17.43 13.26
N TRP A 181 -0.68 -16.45 14.15
CA TRP A 181 -1.23 -16.47 15.50
C TRP A 181 -2.76 -16.38 15.48
N THR A 182 -3.42 -17.29 16.19
CA THR A 182 -4.88 -17.23 16.43
C THR A 182 -5.24 -16.50 17.72
N SER A 183 -4.30 -16.44 18.66
CA SER A 183 -4.32 -15.66 19.89
C SER A 183 -2.93 -15.07 20.18
N GLU A 184 -2.85 -14.10 21.09
CA GLU A 184 -1.56 -13.46 21.43
C GLU A 184 -0.66 -14.43 22.21
N GLU A 185 0.48 -14.84 21.64
CA GLU A 185 1.39 -15.80 22.27
C GLU A 185 2.48 -15.17 23.15
N VAL A 186 2.68 -13.86 23.01
CA VAL A 186 3.49 -13.02 23.90
C VAL A 186 2.55 -12.01 24.55
N PRO A 187 2.08 -12.26 25.79
CA PRO A 187 1.00 -11.49 26.39
C PRO A 187 1.24 -9.98 26.38
N CYS A 188 0.25 -9.22 25.93
CA CYS A 188 0.25 -7.75 25.92
C CYS A 188 1.33 -7.07 25.06
N LEU A 189 2.08 -7.82 24.26
CA LEU A 189 3.11 -7.24 23.39
C LEU A 189 2.49 -6.28 22.37
N MET A 190 1.41 -6.67 21.71
CA MET A 190 0.76 -5.83 20.70
C MET A 190 0.21 -4.55 21.32
N HIS A 191 -0.24 -4.60 22.57
CA HIS A 191 -0.63 -3.41 23.31
C HIS A 191 0.54 -2.46 23.56
N CYS A 192 1.69 -2.97 24.00
CA CYS A 192 2.88 -2.14 24.18
C CYS A 192 3.34 -1.52 22.85
N LEU A 193 3.45 -2.32 21.79
CA LEU A 193 3.89 -1.84 20.47
C LEU A 193 2.96 -0.77 19.90
N ALA A 194 1.65 -1.02 19.91
CA ALA A 194 0.67 -0.06 19.41
C ALA A 194 0.65 1.24 20.24
N SER A 195 0.86 1.14 21.55
CA SER A 195 0.92 2.30 22.43
C SER A 195 2.19 3.11 22.24
N ALA A 196 3.34 2.45 22.08
CA ALA A 196 4.63 3.09 21.86
C ALA A 196 4.68 3.83 20.50
N LYS A 197 4.07 3.26 19.46
CA LYS A 197 3.84 3.94 18.18
C LYS A 197 2.77 5.04 18.26
N GLY A 198 2.04 5.14 19.38
CA GLY A 198 0.96 6.10 19.58
C GLY A 198 -0.26 5.83 18.70
N TRP A 199 -0.40 4.61 18.17
CA TRP A 199 -1.57 4.14 17.45
C TRP A 199 -2.71 3.78 18.41
N PHE A 200 -2.37 3.40 19.63
CA PHE A 200 -3.31 2.98 20.67
C PHE A 200 -3.14 3.81 21.94
N ASP A 201 -4.24 4.34 22.45
CA ASP A 201 -4.34 4.98 23.75
C ASP A 201 -4.55 3.89 24.80
N ALA A 202 -3.49 3.61 25.57
CA ALA A 202 -3.52 2.62 26.64
C ALA A 202 -4.49 2.99 27.77
N GLU A 203 -4.61 4.28 28.11
CA GLU A 203 -5.45 4.75 29.20
C GLU A 203 -6.93 4.76 28.81
N ALA A 204 -7.23 5.29 27.62
CA ALA A 204 -8.59 5.29 27.09
C ALA A 204 -9.01 3.93 26.51
N ASN A 205 -8.08 2.99 26.35
CA ASN A 205 -8.26 1.68 25.72
C ASN A 205 -8.94 1.85 24.35
N LYS A 206 -8.29 2.59 23.45
CA LYS A 206 -8.86 3.10 22.19
C LYS A 206 -7.81 3.30 21.09
N TRP A 207 -8.15 2.99 19.84
CA TRP A 207 -7.31 3.28 18.68
C TRP A 207 -7.41 4.74 18.20
N HIS A 208 -6.28 5.32 17.79
CA HIS A 208 -6.19 6.64 17.19
C HIS A 208 -6.42 6.59 15.67
N LYS A 209 -7.68 6.76 15.25
CA LYS A 209 -8.09 6.77 13.83
C LYS A 209 -7.19 7.63 12.94
N GLN A 210 -7.01 8.90 13.31
CA GLN A 210 -6.32 9.86 12.44
C GLN A 210 -4.87 9.43 12.21
N ARG A 211 -4.17 9.07 13.29
CA ARG A 211 -2.78 8.61 13.22
C ARG A 211 -2.62 7.34 12.38
N LEU A 212 -3.49 6.35 12.58
CA LEU A 212 -3.48 5.14 11.77
C LEU A 212 -3.73 5.44 10.28
N ALA A 213 -4.68 6.32 9.97
CA ALA A 213 -4.99 6.70 8.60
C ALA A 213 -3.86 7.50 7.95
N ASP A 214 -3.15 8.33 8.71
CA ASP A 214 -2.02 9.13 8.21
C ASP A 214 -0.77 8.27 7.99
N GLU A 215 -0.46 7.34 8.91
CA GLU A 215 0.76 6.52 8.84
C GLU A 215 0.61 5.27 7.96
N LEU A 216 -0.55 4.59 8.01
CA LEU A 216 -0.81 3.34 7.26
C LEU A 216 -1.69 3.58 6.02
N GLY A 217 -2.50 4.63 6.02
CA GLY A 217 -3.45 4.97 4.97
C GLY A 217 -4.91 4.69 5.34
N ALA A 218 -5.80 5.51 4.75
CA ALA A 218 -7.23 5.48 5.04
C ALA A 218 -7.93 4.17 4.63
N ASP A 219 -7.48 3.52 3.57
CA ASP A 219 -7.90 2.19 3.09
C ASP A 219 -7.56 1.07 4.09
N ILE A 220 -6.34 1.03 4.65
CA ILE A 220 -5.95 0.07 5.69
C ILE A 220 -6.82 0.26 6.94
N TYR A 221 -6.99 1.52 7.35
CA TYR A 221 -7.88 1.84 8.46
C TYR A 221 -9.33 1.41 8.17
N ASN A 222 -9.85 1.68 6.96
CA ASN A 222 -11.22 1.35 6.59
C ASN A 222 -11.44 -0.16 6.53
N TYR A 223 -10.46 -0.93 6.02
CA TYR A 223 -10.47 -2.40 6.05
C TYR A 223 -10.66 -2.91 7.48
N CYS A 224 -9.96 -2.32 8.45
CA CYS A 224 -10.02 -2.72 9.86
C CYS A 224 -10.99 -1.92 10.72
N HIS A 225 -11.79 -1.03 10.13
CA HIS A 225 -12.55 -0.03 10.86
C HIS A 225 -13.41 -0.64 11.98
N TYR A 226 -14.02 -1.79 11.68
CA TYR A 226 -14.83 -2.51 12.64
C TYR A 226 -14.02 -3.07 13.82
N GLU A 227 -12.96 -3.84 13.56
CA GLU A 227 -12.12 -4.41 14.63
C GLU A 227 -11.47 -3.31 15.48
N LEU A 228 -11.12 -2.17 14.88
CA LEU A 228 -10.55 -1.01 15.59
C LEU A 228 -11.58 -0.20 16.40
N HIS A 229 -12.88 -0.45 16.24
CA HIS A 229 -13.94 0.14 17.07
C HIS A 229 -14.54 -0.84 18.07
N ARG A 230 -14.35 -2.14 17.86
CA ARG A 230 -14.89 -3.21 18.71
C ARG A 230 -14.11 -3.34 20.03
N LYS A 231 -14.29 -2.35 20.89
CA LYS A 231 -13.62 -2.23 22.18
C LYS A 231 -13.84 -3.49 23.03
N SER A 232 -12.73 -4.10 23.45
CA SER A 232 -12.75 -5.15 24.48
C SER A 232 -12.39 -4.56 25.83
N ARG A 233 -12.92 -5.16 26.91
CA ARG A 233 -12.55 -4.80 28.29
C ARG A 233 -11.05 -5.02 28.54
N ASN A 234 -10.48 -6.06 27.94
CA ASN A 234 -9.06 -6.34 28.03
C ASN A 234 -8.32 -5.58 26.92
N GLY A 235 -7.53 -4.57 27.30
CA GLY A 235 -6.77 -3.74 26.37
C GLY A 235 -5.74 -4.51 25.56
N CYS A 236 -5.13 -5.56 26.12
CA CYS A 236 -4.18 -6.42 25.41
C CYS A 236 -4.84 -7.18 24.27
N SER A 237 -5.95 -7.86 24.55
CA SER A 237 -6.73 -8.55 23.53
C SER A 237 -7.31 -7.58 22.49
N TYR A 238 -7.67 -6.36 22.90
CA TYR A 238 -8.14 -5.35 21.96
C TYR A 238 -7.03 -4.89 21.00
N ALA A 239 -5.86 -4.56 21.55
CA ALA A 239 -4.72 -4.13 20.78
C ALA A 239 -4.21 -5.25 19.85
N TYR A 240 -4.15 -6.48 20.33
CA TYR A 240 -3.78 -7.65 19.53
C TYR A 240 -4.70 -7.85 18.33
N ARG A 241 -6.03 -7.84 18.54
CA ARG A 241 -7.00 -8.01 17.44
C ARG A 241 -6.86 -6.90 16.39
N GLY A 242 -6.73 -5.65 16.83
CA GLY A 242 -6.57 -4.52 15.92
C GLY A 242 -5.26 -4.57 15.12
N LEU A 243 -4.11 -4.80 15.77
CA LEU A 243 -2.83 -4.93 15.07
C LEU A 243 -2.80 -6.11 14.10
N ARG A 244 -3.40 -7.25 14.49
CA ARG A 244 -3.52 -8.41 13.61
C ARG A 244 -4.33 -8.07 12.37
N CYS A 245 -5.46 -7.37 12.53
CA CYS A 245 -6.23 -6.90 11.39
C CYS A 245 -5.39 -5.97 10.51
N LEU A 246 -4.72 -4.97 11.09
CA LEU A 246 -3.89 -4.01 10.35
C LEU A 246 -2.82 -4.73 9.54
N LYS A 247 -2.20 -5.77 10.11
CA LYS A 247 -1.21 -6.58 9.39
C LYS A 247 -1.81 -7.36 8.22
N GLN A 248 -3.01 -7.90 8.37
CA GLN A 248 -3.74 -8.55 7.27
C GLN A 248 -4.13 -7.54 6.20
N ALA A 249 -4.55 -6.33 6.59
CA ALA A 249 -4.91 -5.26 5.68
C ALA A 249 -3.72 -4.82 4.81
N GLU A 250 -2.51 -4.74 5.36
CA GLU A 250 -1.29 -4.48 4.57
C GLU A 250 -1.09 -5.50 3.43
N LEU A 251 -1.42 -6.77 3.68
CA LEU A 251 -1.24 -7.85 2.71
C LEU A 251 -2.34 -7.84 1.63
N HIS A 252 -3.57 -7.53 2.01
CA HIS A 252 -4.73 -7.75 1.15
C HIS A 252 -5.33 -6.48 0.55
N ALA A 253 -5.38 -5.35 1.27
CA ALA A 253 -6.05 -4.14 0.81
C ALA A 253 -5.44 -3.60 -0.50
N GLY A 254 -4.12 -3.57 -0.60
CA GLY A 254 -3.43 -3.14 -1.82
C GLY A 254 -3.73 -4.04 -3.02
N THR A 255 -3.75 -5.37 -2.81
CA THR A 255 -4.07 -6.36 -3.84
C THR A 255 -5.53 -6.21 -4.33
N SER A 256 -6.47 -5.99 -3.41
CA SER A 256 -7.88 -5.73 -3.74
C SER A 256 -8.03 -4.45 -4.56
N ILE A 257 -7.44 -3.34 -4.13
CA ILE A 257 -7.52 -2.05 -4.84
C ILE A 257 -6.89 -2.17 -6.24
N ALA A 258 -5.69 -2.75 -6.34
CA ALA A 258 -5.01 -2.94 -7.62
C ALA A 258 -5.84 -3.82 -8.57
N THR A 259 -6.47 -4.88 -8.05
CA THR A 259 -7.31 -5.78 -8.86
C THR A 259 -8.58 -5.08 -9.34
N LEU A 260 -9.23 -4.29 -8.48
CA LEU A 260 -10.39 -3.50 -8.85
C LEU A 260 -10.05 -2.46 -9.94
N LEU A 261 -8.94 -1.74 -9.78
CA LEU A 261 -8.48 -0.75 -10.77
C LEU A 261 -8.13 -1.40 -12.11
N ARG A 262 -7.48 -2.58 -12.09
CA ARG A 262 -7.19 -3.37 -13.30
C ARG A 262 -8.48 -3.78 -14.02
N CYS A 263 -9.50 -4.24 -13.29
CA CYS A 263 -10.79 -4.59 -13.87
C CYS A 263 -11.53 -3.38 -14.44
N THR A 264 -11.48 -2.25 -13.73
CA THR A 264 -12.04 -0.98 -14.20
C THR A 264 -11.41 -0.55 -15.52
N SER A 265 -10.07 -0.65 -15.62
CA SER A 265 -9.32 -0.36 -16.83
C SER A 265 -9.71 -1.31 -17.98
N LYS A 266 -9.82 -2.62 -17.73
CA LYS A 266 -10.28 -3.60 -18.73
C LYS A 266 -11.68 -3.31 -19.27
N LEU A 267 -12.55 -2.73 -18.44
CA LEU A 267 -13.92 -2.39 -18.80
C LEU A 267 -14.06 -0.95 -19.36
N ASN A 268 -12.95 -0.24 -19.56
CA ASN A 268 -12.92 1.15 -20.04
C ASN A 268 -13.81 2.11 -19.23
N ALA A 269 -13.93 1.87 -17.92
CA ALA A 269 -14.78 2.68 -17.06
C ALA A 269 -14.13 4.03 -16.70
N THR A 270 -14.98 5.04 -16.57
CA THR A 270 -14.62 6.42 -16.23
C THR A 270 -14.56 6.64 -14.72
N ASN A 271 -13.88 7.70 -14.30
CA ASN A 271 -13.84 8.12 -12.90
C ASN A 271 -15.25 8.44 -12.35
N VAL A 272 -16.16 8.94 -13.19
CA VAL A 272 -17.55 9.21 -12.78
C VAL A 272 -18.27 7.90 -12.49
N GLU A 273 -18.11 6.89 -13.33
CA GLU A 273 -18.73 5.58 -13.09
C GLU A 273 -18.16 4.88 -11.85
N LEU A 274 -16.85 5.00 -11.60
CA LEU A 274 -16.22 4.55 -10.36
C LEU A 274 -16.83 5.22 -9.11
N LEU A 275 -17.03 6.53 -9.16
CA LEU A 275 -17.69 7.28 -8.07
C LEU A 275 -19.17 6.89 -7.89
N GLN A 276 -19.84 6.41 -8.94
CA GLN A 276 -21.19 5.85 -8.80
C GLN A 276 -21.17 4.43 -8.26
N TYR A 277 -20.16 3.64 -8.63
CA TYR A 277 -19.96 2.27 -8.15
C TYR A 277 -19.75 2.25 -6.63
N SER A 278 -18.99 3.19 -6.07
CA SER A 278 -18.79 3.31 -4.61
C SER A 278 -20.07 3.62 -3.81
N LYS A 279 -21.17 3.98 -4.49
CA LYS A 279 -22.48 4.21 -3.85
C LYS A 279 -23.32 2.95 -3.73
N LEU A 280 -22.85 1.81 -4.27
CA LEU A 280 -23.50 0.50 -4.15
C LEU A 280 -24.98 0.51 -4.56
N LYS A 281 -25.28 1.11 -5.73
CA LYS A 281 -26.65 1.16 -6.26
C LYS A 281 -27.15 -0.25 -6.61
N PRO A 282 -28.48 -0.52 -6.57
CA PRO A 282 -29.05 -1.81 -6.95
C PRO A 282 -28.63 -2.30 -8.33
N ARG A 283 -28.47 -1.38 -9.30
CA ARG A 283 -27.90 -1.69 -10.60
C ARG A 283 -26.42 -1.30 -10.63
N GLU A 284 -25.59 -2.25 -11.02
CA GLU A 284 -24.16 -2.06 -11.14
C GLU A 284 -23.84 -0.89 -12.09
N SER A 285 -23.07 0.09 -11.60
CA SER A 285 -22.77 1.30 -12.37
C SER A 285 -21.75 1.05 -13.49
N ILE A 286 -20.90 0.04 -13.32
CA ILE A 286 -19.95 -0.44 -14.33
C ILE A 286 -20.29 -1.90 -14.60
N PRO A 287 -20.97 -2.24 -15.71
CA PRO A 287 -21.43 -3.59 -15.96
C PRO A 287 -20.30 -4.62 -15.86
N CYS A 288 -20.51 -5.67 -15.06
CA CYS A 288 -19.59 -6.78 -14.86
C CYS A 288 -18.27 -6.44 -14.17
N LEU A 289 -18.15 -5.28 -13.51
CA LEU A 289 -16.96 -4.93 -12.74
C LEU A 289 -16.76 -5.89 -11.57
N PHE A 290 -17.81 -6.15 -10.81
CA PHE A 290 -17.79 -7.07 -9.68
C PHE A 290 -17.44 -8.48 -10.12
N GLN A 291 -18.00 -8.95 -11.24
CA GLN A 291 -17.62 -10.27 -11.78
C GLN A 291 -16.12 -10.32 -12.09
N CYS A 292 -15.57 -9.33 -12.81
CA CYS A 292 -14.14 -9.31 -13.11
C CYS A 292 -13.29 -9.36 -11.83
N PHE A 293 -13.70 -8.59 -10.82
CA PHE A 293 -13.02 -8.53 -9.53
C PHE A 293 -13.10 -9.88 -8.79
N ALA A 294 -14.30 -10.46 -8.72
CA ALA A 294 -14.58 -11.73 -8.05
C ALA A 294 -13.88 -12.92 -8.72
N ASP A 295 -13.85 -12.97 -10.06
CA ASP A 295 -13.15 -14.00 -10.81
C ASP A 295 -11.63 -13.88 -10.57
N ALA A 296 -11.08 -12.64 -10.51
CA ALA A 296 -9.65 -12.41 -10.29
C ALA A 296 -9.17 -12.73 -8.87
N LEU A 297 -10.06 -12.68 -7.87
CA LEU A 297 -9.76 -13.01 -6.47
C LEU A 297 -10.37 -14.34 -6.02
N HIS A 298 -10.92 -15.13 -6.94
CA HIS A 298 -11.50 -16.44 -6.67
C HIS A 298 -12.55 -16.44 -5.55
N PHE A 299 -13.46 -15.47 -5.58
CA PHE A 299 -14.57 -15.38 -4.62
C PHE A 299 -15.55 -16.54 -4.73
N TYR A 300 -15.56 -17.21 -5.87
CA TYR A 300 -16.41 -18.34 -6.18
C TYR A 300 -15.53 -19.52 -6.62
N ASP A 301 -15.95 -20.74 -6.27
CA ASP A 301 -15.41 -21.95 -6.88
C ASP A 301 -16.05 -22.24 -8.25
N ASP A 302 -15.60 -23.30 -8.92
CA ASP A 302 -16.11 -23.69 -10.24
C ASP A 302 -17.61 -24.07 -10.22
N ALA A 303 -18.14 -24.44 -9.06
CA ALA A 303 -19.56 -24.73 -8.85
C ALA A 303 -20.37 -23.47 -8.46
N GLY A 304 -19.73 -22.30 -8.36
CA GLY A 304 -20.35 -21.04 -7.95
C GLY A 304 -20.69 -20.97 -6.46
N ASN A 305 -20.08 -21.81 -5.62
CA ASN A 305 -20.11 -21.66 -4.17
C ASN A 305 -19.13 -20.56 -3.74
N TRP A 306 -19.43 -19.88 -2.64
CA TRP A 306 -18.56 -18.84 -2.11
C TRP A 306 -17.30 -19.42 -1.46
N GLN A 307 -16.17 -18.78 -1.71
CA GLN A 307 -14.94 -18.97 -0.95
C GLN A 307 -14.84 -17.90 0.14
N LEU A 308 -15.49 -18.13 1.28
CA LEU A 308 -15.69 -17.12 2.34
C LEU A 308 -14.39 -16.44 2.80
N GLN A 309 -13.29 -17.19 2.85
CA GLN A 309 -11.99 -16.65 3.24
C GLN A 309 -11.50 -15.57 2.27
N ASN A 310 -11.68 -15.76 0.96
CA ASN A 310 -11.24 -14.79 -0.06
C ASN A 310 -12.07 -13.51 0.00
N TRP A 311 -13.37 -13.63 0.29
CA TRP A 311 -14.24 -12.50 0.57
C TRP A 311 -13.77 -11.69 1.78
N GLN A 312 -13.49 -12.37 2.90
CA GLN A 312 -13.01 -11.72 4.12
C GLN A 312 -11.63 -11.07 3.93
N GLN A 313 -10.74 -11.71 3.16
CA GLN A 313 -9.44 -11.14 2.81
C GLN A 313 -9.59 -9.91 1.91
N ALA A 314 -10.57 -9.87 1.01
CA ALA A 314 -10.71 -8.75 0.10
C ALA A 314 -11.34 -7.52 0.75
N PHE A 315 -12.34 -7.72 1.62
CA PHE A 315 -13.18 -6.65 2.18
C PHE A 315 -12.98 -6.40 3.67
N GLY A 316 -12.25 -7.27 4.36
CA GLY A 316 -12.04 -7.18 5.81
C GLY A 316 -13.12 -7.88 6.64
N PRO A 317 -12.98 -7.82 7.97
CA PRO A 317 -13.89 -8.47 8.90
C PRO A 317 -15.31 -7.88 8.88
N SER A 318 -16.31 -8.74 9.08
CA SER A 318 -17.74 -8.39 9.10
C SER A 318 -18.09 -7.46 10.26
N ARG A 319 -19.08 -6.56 10.08
CA ARG A 319 -19.54 -5.65 11.16
C ARG A 319 -20.40 -6.30 12.26
N GLN A 320 -20.73 -7.58 12.18
CA GLN A 320 -21.62 -8.24 13.16
C GLN A 320 -20.83 -9.15 14.10
N ASP A 321 -21.28 -9.24 15.36
CA ASP A 321 -20.55 -9.85 16.48
C ASP A 321 -20.36 -11.38 16.40
N GLN A 322 -21.27 -12.07 15.69
CA GLN A 322 -21.22 -13.49 15.39
C GLN A 322 -20.80 -13.69 13.94
N GLN A 323 -20.18 -14.84 13.65
CA GLN A 323 -19.84 -15.26 12.30
C GLN A 323 -21.07 -15.07 11.43
N THR A 324 -21.05 -13.99 10.64
CA THR A 324 -22.24 -13.54 9.93
C THR A 324 -22.60 -14.65 8.96
N ASP A 325 -23.80 -15.21 9.12
CA ASP A 325 -24.25 -16.23 8.21
C ASP A 325 -24.62 -15.58 6.89
N TYR A 326 -23.66 -15.55 5.98
CA TYR A 326 -23.88 -15.03 4.65
C TYR A 326 -24.58 -16.01 3.71
N ASN A 327 -24.94 -17.21 4.18
CA ASN A 327 -25.69 -18.16 3.36
C ASN A 327 -27.03 -17.57 2.89
N GLY A 328 -27.62 -16.65 3.66
CA GLY A 328 -28.83 -15.93 3.28
C GLY A 328 -28.65 -14.96 2.10
N CYS A 329 -27.42 -14.54 1.80
CA CYS A 329 -27.13 -13.72 0.63
C CYS A 329 -26.94 -14.53 -0.63
N ARG A 330 -26.68 -15.83 -0.52
CA ARG A 330 -26.47 -16.69 -1.67
C ARG A 330 -27.81 -16.96 -2.35
N LEU A 331 -27.90 -16.59 -3.63
CA LEU A 331 -29.09 -16.82 -4.42
C LEU A 331 -29.23 -18.32 -4.75
N SER A 332 -30.48 -18.79 -4.80
CA SER A 332 -30.78 -20.15 -5.24
C SER A 332 -30.42 -20.35 -6.71
N GLN A 333 -30.22 -21.59 -7.15
CA GLN A 333 -29.90 -21.86 -8.56
C GLN A 333 -31.00 -21.36 -9.50
N GLU A 334 -32.27 -21.43 -9.08
CA GLU A 334 -33.40 -20.91 -9.84
C GLU A 334 -33.33 -19.38 -10.00
N GLN A 335 -33.04 -18.65 -8.91
CA GLN A 335 -32.86 -17.20 -8.93
C GLN A 335 -31.68 -16.78 -9.82
N ARG A 336 -30.54 -17.50 -9.74
CA ARG A 336 -29.38 -17.26 -10.60
C ARG A 336 -29.68 -17.50 -12.08
N ASN A 337 -30.51 -18.50 -12.40
CA ASN A 337 -30.94 -18.78 -13.78
C ASN A 337 -31.95 -17.74 -14.31
N GLN A 338 -32.73 -17.11 -13.43
CA GLN A 338 -33.68 -16.04 -13.76
C GLN A 338 -33.00 -14.67 -13.91
N ALA A 339 -31.79 -14.50 -13.37
CA ALA A 339 -31.04 -13.26 -13.48
C ALA A 339 -30.66 -12.95 -14.93
N ALA A 340 -30.52 -11.66 -15.25
CA ALA A 340 -30.24 -11.21 -16.61
C ALA A 340 -28.93 -11.78 -17.19
N ASN A 341 -27.91 -11.97 -16.37
CA ASN A 341 -26.64 -12.59 -16.71
C ASN A 341 -25.84 -12.95 -15.44
N LYS A 342 -24.67 -13.58 -15.63
CA LYS A 342 -23.77 -13.96 -14.53
C LYS A 342 -23.37 -12.77 -13.64
N CYS A 343 -23.04 -11.65 -14.26
CA CYS A 343 -22.61 -10.44 -13.55
C CYS A 343 -23.70 -9.91 -12.61
N ALA A 344 -24.96 -9.92 -13.07
CA ALA A 344 -26.09 -9.37 -12.32
C ALA A 344 -26.30 -10.10 -11.00
N TRP A 345 -26.39 -11.43 -11.01
CA TRP A 345 -26.62 -12.18 -9.76
C TRP A 345 -25.40 -12.13 -8.83
N MET A 346 -24.17 -12.10 -9.37
CA MET A 346 -22.97 -11.94 -8.55
C MET A 346 -22.96 -10.59 -7.84
N TYR A 347 -23.41 -9.53 -8.53
CA TYR A 347 -23.52 -8.21 -7.96
C TYR A 347 -24.64 -8.11 -6.93
N ASP A 348 -25.78 -8.78 -7.13
CA ASP A 348 -26.85 -8.87 -6.13
C ASP A 348 -26.37 -9.53 -4.83
N GLU A 349 -25.63 -10.64 -4.96
CA GLU A 349 -24.98 -11.33 -3.84
C GLU A 349 -23.96 -10.43 -3.12
N TYR A 350 -23.18 -9.65 -3.89
CA TYR A 350 -22.26 -8.64 -3.36
C TYR A 350 -22.97 -7.53 -2.59
N LEU A 351 -24.07 -6.99 -3.12
CA LEU A 351 -24.85 -5.96 -2.42
C LEU A 351 -25.40 -6.48 -1.10
N CYS A 352 -25.86 -7.74 -1.06
CA CYS A 352 -26.28 -8.37 0.18
C CYS A 352 -25.12 -8.52 1.18
N TRP A 353 -23.93 -8.91 0.71
CA TRP A 353 -22.72 -8.95 1.54
C TRP A 353 -22.40 -7.57 2.15
N GLU A 354 -22.44 -6.52 1.33
CA GLU A 354 -22.20 -5.14 1.77
C GLU A 354 -23.27 -4.63 2.74
N GLN A 355 -24.50 -5.11 2.60
CA GLN A 355 -25.58 -4.83 3.55
C GLN A 355 -25.32 -5.48 4.91
N HIS A 356 -24.92 -6.75 4.93
CA HIS A 356 -24.53 -7.43 6.17
C HIS A 356 -23.34 -6.74 6.85
N ASN A 357 -22.41 -6.20 6.06
CA ASN A 357 -21.29 -5.39 6.53
C ASN A 357 -21.66 -3.94 6.84
N GLY A 358 -22.93 -3.53 6.73
CA GLY A 358 -23.41 -2.20 7.09
C GLY A 358 -22.87 -1.06 6.21
N ASN A 359 -22.39 -1.38 5.01
CA ASN A 359 -21.96 -0.41 3.99
C ASN A 359 -23.15 0.02 3.10
N LEU A 360 -24.17 -0.83 2.98
CA LEU A 360 -25.44 -0.50 2.34
C LEU A 360 -26.54 -0.30 3.40
N ARG A 361 -27.21 0.85 3.39
CA ARG A 361 -28.45 1.05 4.17
C ARG A 361 -29.63 0.72 3.29
N MET A 362 -30.52 -0.17 3.75
CA MET A 362 -31.82 -0.33 3.11
C MET A 362 -32.56 1.01 3.19
N GLU A 363 -32.90 1.60 2.05
CA GLU A 363 -33.98 2.57 1.99
C GLU A 363 -35.25 1.79 2.32
N THR A 364 -35.76 1.95 3.54
CA THR A 364 -37.08 1.45 3.89
C THR A 364 -38.08 2.18 3.02
N SER A 365 -38.51 1.53 1.94
CA SER A 365 -39.74 1.89 1.25
C SER A 365 -40.89 1.65 2.23
N THR A 366 -41.24 2.67 3.00
CA THR A 366 -42.53 2.77 3.67
C THR A 366 -43.59 2.88 2.57
N SER A 367 -44.01 1.73 2.03
CA SER A 367 -45.29 1.62 1.35
C SER A 367 -46.36 1.96 2.40
N THR A 368 -46.82 3.21 2.37
CA THR A 368 -47.97 3.67 3.12
C THR A 368 -49.17 2.92 2.57
N THR A 369 -49.49 1.77 3.16
CA THR A 369 -50.79 1.13 2.95
C THR A 369 -51.79 1.95 3.74
N THR A 370 -52.39 2.94 3.09
CA THR A 370 -53.53 3.69 3.59
C THR A 370 -54.73 2.75 3.64
N THR A 371 -54.83 1.98 4.72
CA THR A 371 -56.05 1.22 5.03
C THR A 371 -57.12 2.22 5.43
N THR A 372 -57.98 2.57 4.48
CA THR A 372 -59.19 3.35 4.73
C THR A 372 -60.16 2.45 5.49
N THR A 373 -60.21 2.59 6.80
CA THR A 373 -61.25 1.97 7.64
C THR A 373 -62.52 2.82 7.57
N ALA A 374 -63.55 2.27 6.92
CA ALA A 374 -64.92 2.75 7.04
C ALA A 374 -65.39 2.62 8.50
N LYS A 375 -65.90 3.71 9.08
CA LYS A 375 -66.61 3.72 10.36
C LYS A 375 -68.05 3.20 10.16
N PRO A 376 -68.55 2.33 11.05
CA PRO A 376 -69.98 2.20 11.28
C PRO A 376 -70.40 3.04 12.49
N ASN A 377 -71.30 4.00 12.24
CA ASN A 377 -72.46 4.41 13.05
C ASN A 377 -72.88 5.83 12.66
#